data_AF-A0A7Y8SWI4-F1
#
_entry.id   AF-A0A7Y8SWI4-F1
#
_cell.length_a   1.000
_cell.length_b   1.000
_cell.length_c   1.000
_cell.angle_alpha   90.00
_cell.angle_beta   90.00
_cell.angle_gamma   90.00
#
_symmetry.space_group_name_H-M   'P 1'
#
loop_
_entity.id
_entity.type
_entity.pdbx_description
1 polymer ?
#
loop_
_entity_poly.entity_id
_entity_poly.type
_entity_poly.pdbx_seq_one_letter_code
_entity_poly.pdbx_strand_id
1 'polypeptide(L)'
;LDYLVGFTLSPVLWRKLPGARSAGRVQSVALRLICDRELEIEMFRKQEYWTLEALLKTQRNEDVRARLQAIGGKALKKLDIKDEKQAMAIKQAIEGGRYTVAAVEKKSVRRHPQAPFTTSTLQQEASRKLGMSASRTMQIAQRLYEGVDIGGETTGLITYMRTDGVQMAPEAIDAIRREIRDAYGPRYAPSAPREYKTKAKNAQEAHEAIRPTDVKRRPAEVRRYLSDEDAKLYALIWQRAVASQMSSAELEQTTADIETRGRDGVTYGLRATGSVVIFDGFLKLYEEGRDEKYNPVDHVTEEDDEDSRRLPALALGDDLRNETVEAKQHFTEPPPRYSEATLVKKMEELGIGRPSTYASTLAVLRDREYVRLEKKRLVPEDKGRLVTAFLESFFKRYVEYDFTADLEEKLDLISDDKLEWKDVLRSFWR
;
A
#
# COMPACT_ATOMS: atom_id res chain seq x y z
N LEU A 1 -27.76 16.20 -1.96
CA LEU A 1 -27.66 14.76 -2.33
C LEU A 1 -27.77 13.87 -1.11
N ASP A 2 -26.87 14.00 -0.14
CA ASP A 2 -26.86 13.13 1.06
C ASP A 2 -28.17 13.16 1.86
N TYR A 3 -28.80 14.34 1.99
CA TYR A 3 -30.14 14.45 2.58
C TYR A 3 -31.19 13.63 1.82
N LEU A 4 -31.21 13.73 0.48
CA LEU A 4 -32.20 13.02 -0.35
C LEU A 4 -32.03 11.50 -0.24
N VAL A 5 -30.79 11.01 -0.25
CA VAL A 5 -30.46 9.59 -0.05
C VAL A 5 -30.85 9.13 1.35
N GLY A 6 -30.39 9.84 2.38
CA GLY A 6 -30.60 9.45 3.78
C GLY A 6 -32.08 9.48 4.16
N PHE A 7 -32.81 10.53 3.77
CA PHE A 7 -34.22 10.71 4.11
C PHE A 7 -35.14 9.68 3.44
N THR A 8 -34.81 9.23 2.21
CA THR A 8 -35.65 8.26 1.48
C THR A 8 -35.33 6.82 1.86
N LEU A 9 -34.05 6.47 1.98
CA LEU A 9 -33.63 5.08 2.21
C LEU A 9 -33.73 4.67 3.67
N SER A 10 -33.43 5.56 4.63
CA SER A 10 -33.37 5.18 6.04
C SER A 10 -34.72 4.68 6.59
N PRO A 11 -35.88 5.31 6.30
CA PRO A 11 -37.18 4.79 6.75
C PRO A 11 -37.51 3.40 6.18
N VAL A 12 -37.08 3.12 4.95
CA VAL A 12 -37.25 1.80 4.33
C VAL A 12 -36.41 0.76 5.06
N LEU A 13 -35.14 1.10 5.37
CA LEU A 13 -34.25 0.23 6.13
C LEU A 13 -34.79 -0.05 7.53
N TRP A 14 -35.26 0.97 8.26
CA TRP A 14 -35.82 0.78 9.61
C TRP A 14 -37.03 -0.15 9.61
N ARG A 15 -37.88 -0.07 8.59
CA ARG A 15 -39.08 -0.90 8.47
C ARG A 15 -38.76 -2.34 8.05
N LYS A 16 -37.77 -2.53 7.17
CA LYS A 16 -37.46 -3.84 6.56
C LYS A 16 -36.37 -4.60 7.30
N LEU A 17 -35.47 -3.91 7.98
CA LEU A 17 -34.31 -4.45 8.69
C LEU A 17 -34.22 -3.82 10.09
N PRO A 18 -35.01 -4.31 11.07
CA PRO A 18 -34.96 -3.81 12.44
C PRO A 18 -33.52 -3.86 12.99
N GLY A 19 -33.03 -2.72 13.48
CA GLY A 19 -31.66 -2.58 13.98
C GLY A 19 -30.66 -2.00 12.97
N ALA A 20 -30.96 -2.02 11.66
CA ALA A 20 -30.23 -1.24 10.67
C ALA A 20 -30.44 0.26 10.96
N ARG A 21 -29.35 1.05 10.97
CA ARG A 21 -29.43 2.50 11.08
C ARG A 21 -29.55 3.09 9.67
N SER A 22 -29.17 4.35 9.47
CA SER A 22 -29.25 5.00 8.16
C SER A 22 -28.33 4.38 7.12
N ALA A 23 -28.71 4.54 5.85
CA ALA A 23 -27.83 4.40 4.68
C ALA A 23 -27.37 5.77 4.23
N GLY A 24 -26.13 5.83 3.77
CA GLY A 24 -25.53 7.03 3.19
C GLY A 24 -24.80 6.62 1.93
N ARG A 25 -24.81 7.49 0.92
CA ARG A 25 -24.28 7.18 -0.42
C ARG A 25 -22.85 6.61 -0.37
N VAL A 26 -21.92 7.35 0.24
CA VAL A 26 -20.51 6.92 0.35
C VAL A 26 -20.35 5.78 1.36
N GLN A 27 -21.09 5.82 2.47
CA GLN A 27 -21.01 4.84 3.56
C GLN A 27 -21.46 3.44 3.10
N SER A 28 -22.58 3.36 2.40
CA SER A 28 -23.13 2.10 1.90
C SER A 28 -22.19 1.43 0.90
N VAL A 29 -21.51 2.22 0.07
CA VAL A 29 -20.53 1.71 -0.88
C VAL A 29 -19.24 1.27 -0.20
N ALA A 30 -18.75 2.02 0.78
CA ALA A 30 -17.61 1.60 1.59
C ALA A 30 -17.91 0.30 2.38
N LEU A 31 -19.12 0.16 2.92
CA LEU A 31 -19.57 -1.07 3.57
C LEU A 31 -19.62 -2.24 2.58
N ARG A 32 -20.14 -2.00 1.37
CA ARG A 32 -20.18 -2.98 0.30
C ARG A 32 -18.79 -3.53 -0.03
N LEU A 33 -17.77 -2.66 -0.18
CA LEU A 33 -16.39 -3.10 -0.41
C LEU A 33 -15.92 -4.11 0.66
N ILE A 34 -16.25 -3.85 1.93
CA ILE A 34 -15.89 -4.73 3.05
C ILE A 34 -16.67 -6.06 2.98
N CYS A 35 -17.97 -6.01 2.70
CA CYS A 35 -18.81 -7.20 2.54
C CYS A 35 -18.41 -8.07 1.34
N ASP A 36 -18.12 -7.46 0.19
CA ASP A 36 -17.65 -8.15 -1.01
C ASP A 36 -16.32 -8.87 -0.74
N ARG A 37 -15.38 -8.21 -0.07
CA ARG A 37 -14.11 -8.85 0.35
C ARG A 37 -14.36 -10.03 1.28
N GLU A 38 -15.31 -9.92 2.20
CA GLU A 38 -15.62 -11.01 3.11
C GLU A 38 -16.25 -12.20 2.37
N LEU A 39 -17.12 -11.94 1.40
CA LEU A 39 -17.68 -12.97 0.52
C LEU A 39 -16.60 -13.63 -0.35
N GLU A 40 -15.65 -12.85 -0.89
CA GLU A 40 -14.47 -13.38 -1.59
C GLU A 40 -13.67 -14.33 -0.70
N ILE A 41 -13.47 -13.98 0.57
CA ILE A 41 -12.76 -14.82 1.56
C ILE A 41 -13.52 -16.11 1.85
N GLU A 42 -14.84 -16.03 2.06
CA GLU A 42 -15.69 -17.18 2.40
C GLU A 42 -15.87 -18.15 1.24
N MET A 43 -15.95 -17.63 0.01
CA MET A 43 -16.07 -18.44 -1.20
C MET A 43 -14.72 -18.99 -1.71
N PHE A 44 -13.61 -18.54 -1.11
CA PHE A 44 -12.28 -18.89 -1.59
C PHE A 44 -11.96 -20.38 -1.37
N ARG A 45 -11.67 -21.07 -2.46
CA ARG A 45 -11.19 -22.45 -2.43
C ARG A 45 -9.66 -22.46 -2.51
N LYS A 46 -9.02 -22.81 -1.40
CA LYS A 46 -7.56 -22.96 -1.33
C LYS A 46 -7.09 -24.01 -2.34
N GLN A 47 -6.02 -23.68 -3.05
CA GLN A 47 -5.34 -24.57 -3.97
C GLN A 47 -3.95 -24.85 -3.42
N GLU A 48 -3.61 -26.13 -3.31
CA GLU A 48 -2.26 -26.55 -2.98
C GLU A 48 -1.31 -26.25 -4.14
N TYR A 49 -0.10 -25.81 -3.81
CA TYR A 49 1.01 -25.73 -4.74
C TYR A 49 2.33 -25.90 -4.01
N TRP A 50 3.36 -26.27 -4.74
CA TRP A 50 4.69 -26.49 -4.19
C TRP A 50 5.70 -25.60 -4.88
N THR A 51 6.71 -25.19 -4.11
CA THR A 51 7.91 -24.53 -4.63
C THR A 51 9.12 -25.35 -4.25
N LEU A 52 10.16 -25.29 -5.08
CA LEU A 52 11.45 -25.90 -4.76
C LEU A 52 12.52 -24.84 -4.68
N GLU A 53 13.32 -24.91 -3.64
CA GLU A 53 14.49 -24.06 -3.42
C GLU A 53 15.71 -24.94 -3.20
N ALA A 54 16.81 -24.60 -3.86
CA ALA A 54 18.10 -25.22 -3.65
C ALA A 54 19.00 -24.25 -2.88
N LEU A 55 19.59 -24.72 -1.79
CA LEU A 55 20.75 -24.08 -1.19
C LEU A 55 22.00 -24.64 -1.88
N LEU A 56 22.72 -23.76 -2.56
CA LEU A 56 23.92 -24.07 -3.30
C LEU A 56 25.11 -23.34 -2.68
N LYS A 57 26.31 -23.86 -2.92
CA LYS A 57 27.57 -23.28 -2.46
C LYS A 57 28.47 -22.94 -3.63
N THR A 58 29.06 -21.75 -3.60
CA THR A 58 30.18 -21.41 -4.49
C THR A 58 31.43 -22.20 -4.11
N GLN A 59 32.46 -22.19 -4.96
CA GLN A 59 33.77 -22.78 -4.62
C GLN A 59 34.42 -22.12 -3.38
N ARG A 60 34.01 -20.91 -3.03
CA ARG A 60 34.44 -20.17 -1.83
C ARG A 60 33.56 -20.46 -0.60
N ASN A 61 32.65 -21.44 -0.70
CA ASN A 61 31.71 -21.84 0.35
C ASN A 61 30.66 -20.77 0.74
N GLU A 62 30.38 -19.83 -0.18
CA GLU A 62 29.33 -18.81 -0.01
C GLU A 62 27.96 -19.37 -0.42
N ASP A 63 26.91 -18.98 0.29
CA ASP A 63 25.53 -19.45 0.04
C ASP A 63 24.91 -18.78 -1.18
N VAL A 64 24.27 -19.60 -2.03
CA VAL A 64 23.43 -19.20 -3.15
C VAL A 64 22.10 -19.92 -3.01
N ARG A 65 21.03 -19.19 -2.66
CA ARG A 65 19.67 -19.74 -2.64
C ARG A 65 19.03 -19.50 -4.00
N ALA A 66 18.62 -20.58 -4.66
CA ALA A 66 18.02 -20.52 -5.99
C ALA A 66 16.67 -21.23 -6.00
N ARG A 67 15.65 -20.59 -6.57
CA ARG A 67 14.29 -21.13 -6.68
C ARG A 67 14.07 -21.74 -8.06
N LEU A 68 13.40 -22.88 -8.13
CA LEU A 68 13.04 -23.51 -9.40
C LEU A 68 12.08 -22.62 -10.20
N GLN A 69 12.42 -22.36 -11.46
CA GLN A 69 11.66 -21.50 -12.37
C GLN A 69 11.29 -22.19 -13.68
N ALA A 70 11.98 -23.27 -14.08
CA ALA A 70 11.69 -23.96 -15.33
C ALA A 70 12.00 -25.47 -15.26
N ILE A 71 11.26 -26.25 -16.04
CA ILE A 71 11.47 -27.70 -16.22
C ILE A 71 11.43 -28.00 -17.72
N GLY A 72 12.47 -28.66 -18.25
CA GLY A 72 12.57 -29.00 -19.67
C GLY A 72 12.49 -27.78 -20.59
N GLY A 73 13.03 -26.63 -20.15
CA GLY A 73 12.97 -25.36 -20.89
C GLY A 73 11.63 -24.63 -20.81
N LYS A 74 10.61 -25.17 -20.13
CA LYS A 74 9.32 -24.50 -19.93
C LYS A 74 9.29 -23.79 -18.58
N ALA A 75 9.03 -22.48 -18.59
CA ALA A 75 8.85 -21.69 -17.37
C ALA A 75 7.63 -22.18 -16.56
N LEU A 76 7.82 -22.29 -15.25
CA LEU A 76 6.81 -22.66 -14.28
C LEU A 76 5.98 -21.43 -13.89
N LYS A 77 4.67 -21.63 -13.80
CA LYS A 77 3.73 -20.74 -13.11
C LYS A 77 3.57 -21.20 -11.66
N LYS A 78 3.07 -20.30 -10.81
CA LYS A 78 2.88 -20.52 -9.36
C LYS A 78 2.19 -21.84 -9.00
N LEU A 79 1.21 -22.29 -9.80
CA LEU A 79 0.39 -23.48 -9.53
C LEU A 79 0.75 -24.70 -10.39
N ASP A 80 1.93 -24.69 -11.04
CA ASP A 80 2.31 -25.77 -11.95
C ASP A 80 2.76 -27.04 -11.21
N ILE A 81 3.31 -26.92 -9.99
CA ILE A 81 3.64 -28.06 -9.13
C ILE A 81 2.51 -28.23 -8.11
N LYS A 82 1.60 -29.17 -8.39
CA LYS A 82 0.27 -29.21 -7.76
C LYS A 82 0.19 -30.05 -6.50
N ASP A 83 1.11 -30.99 -6.33
CA ASP A 83 1.05 -31.99 -5.28
C ASP A 83 2.44 -32.42 -4.82
N GLU A 84 2.47 -33.03 -3.64
CA GLU A 84 3.69 -33.52 -3.00
C GLU A 84 4.46 -34.51 -3.88
N LYS A 85 3.74 -35.40 -4.59
CA LYS A 85 4.37 -36.44 -5.40
C LYS A 85 5.20 -35.82 -6.52
N GLN A 86 4.66 -34.81 -7.21
CA GLN A 86 5.39 -34.06 -8.23
C GLN A 86 6.58 -33.30 -7.63
N ALA A 87 6.37 -32.61 -6.51
CA ALA A 87 7.43 -31.84 -5.85
C ALA A 87 8.60 -32.74 -5.39
N MET A 88 8.30 -33.89 -4.80
CA MET A 88 9.32 -34.85 -4.33
C MET A 88 10.02 -35.54 -5.49
N ALA A 89 9.34 -35.84 -6.60
CA ALA A 89 9.97 -36.38 -7.80
C ALA A 89 10.99 -35.39 -8.38
N ILE A 90 10.64 -34.10 -8.47
CA ILE A 90 11.54 -33.04 -8.92
C ILE A 90 12.72 -32.91 -7.95
N LYS A 91 12.46 -32.86 -6.63
CA LYS A 91 13.51 -32.80 -5.61
C LYS A 91 14.50 -33.95 -5.78
N GLN A 92 14.02 -35.20 -5.87
CA GLN A 92 14.88 -36.37 -6.05
C GLN A 92 15.69 -36.32 -7.36
N ALA A 93 15.13 -35.75 -8.42
CA ALA A 93 15.82 -35.61 -9.70
C ALA A 93 17.01 -34.64 -9.60
N ILE A 94 16.91 -33.55 -8.84
CA ILE A 94 17.92 -32.47 -8.81
C ILE A 94 18.83 -32.50 -7.58
N GLU A 95 18.44 -33.18 -6.50
CA GLU A 95 19.22 -33.29 -5.27
C GLU A 95 20.56 -33.98 -5.51
N GLY A 96 21.64 -33.44 -4.95
CA GLY A 96 23.01 -33.89 -5.21
C GLY A 96 23.48 -33.70 -6.66
N GLY A 97 22.70 -33.02 -7.51
CA GLY A 97 23.06 -32.70 -8.89
C GLY A 97 24.23 -31.72 -8.98
N ARG A 98 24.79 -31.59 -10.20
CA ARG A 98 25.74 -30.52 -10.52
C ARG A 98 24.98 -29.33 -11.07
N TYR A 99 25.18 -28.17 -10.46
CA TYR A 99 24.53 -26.93 -10.82
C TYR A 99 25.56 -26.03 -11.48
N THR A 100 25.21 -25.44 -12.62
CA THR A 100 26.11 -24.54 -13.35
C THR A 100 25.38 -23.22 -13.61
N VAL A 101 26.07 -22.12 -13.43
CA VAL A 101 25.53 -20.79 -13.75
C VAL A 101 25.46 -20.65 -15.27
N ALA A 102 24.23 -20.57 -15.80
CA ALA A 102 23.95 -20.46 -17.23
C ALA A 102 23.87 -19.01 -17.72
N ALA A 103 23.51 -18.07 -16.83
CA ALA A 103 23.57 -16.64 -17.12
C ALA A 103 23.69 -15.82 -15.83
N VAL A 104 24.36 -14.67 -15.92
CA VAL A 104 24.38 -13.65 -14.85
C VAL A 104 24.06 -12.31 -15.46
N GLU A 105 23.03 -11.66 -14.95
CA GLU A 105 22.63 -10.32 -15.35
C GLU A 105 22.77 -9.36 -14.17
N LYS A 106 23.43 -8.22 -14.39
CA LYS A 106 23.51 -7.12 -13.44
C LYS A 106 22.75 -5.93 -13.98
N LYS A 107 21.79 -5.43 -13.21
CA LYS A 107 20.96 -4.27 -13.56
C LYS A 107 21.09 -3.21 -12.49
N SER A 108 21.38 -1.99 -12.92
CA SER A 108 21.21 -0.82 -12.06
C SER A 108 19.72 -0.50 -11.96
N VAL A 109 19.18 -0.58 -10.75
CA VAL A 109 17.78 -0.32 -10.43
C VAL A 109 17.72 0.94 -9.58
N ARG A 110 16.87 1.89 -9.98
CA ARG A 110 16.61 3.10 -9.20
C ARG A 110 15.27 2.98 -8.49
N ARG A 111 15.27 3.26 -7.18
CA ARG A 111 14.03 3.49 -6.44
C ARG A 111 13.85 5.00 -6.26
N HIS A 112 12.69 5.48 -6.67
CA HIS A 112 12.34 6.90 -6.58
C HIS A 112 11.65 7.18 -5.24
N PRO A 113 11.92 8.35 -4.63
CA PRO A 113 11.16 8.79 -3.47
C PRO A 113 9.71 9.03 -3.86
N GLN A 114 8.83 8.73 -2.93
CA GLN A 114 7.41 8.94 -3.09
C GLN A 114 7.03 10.41 -2.95
N ALA A 115 5.86 10.77 -3.46
CA ALA A 115 5.29 12.11 -3.34
C ALA A 115 5.11 12.53 -1.86
N PRO A 116 5.12 13.84 -1.56
CA PRO A 116 4.66 14.34 -0.26
C PRO A 116 3.20 13.92 0.00
N PHE A 117 2.77 13.98 1.25
CA PHE A 117 1.49 13.39 1.64
C PHE A 117 0.29 14.12 1.03
N THR A 118 -0.65 13.34 0.52
CA THR A 118 -2.07 13.68 0.43
C THR A 118 -2.78 13.23 1.72
N THR A 119 -4.06 13.56 1.88
CA THR A 119 -4.85 13.04 3.01
C THR A 119 -4.94 11.52 3.02
N SER A 120 -5.18 10.90 1.87
CA SER A 120 -5.27 9.44 1.75
C SER A 120 -3.94 8.78 2.15
N THR A 121 -2.83 9.24 1.57
CA THR A 121 -1.51 8.64 1.83
C THR A 121 -1.03 8.90 3.26
N LEU A 122 -1.38 10.03 3.88
CA LEU A 122 -1.13 10.28 5.30
C LEU A 122 -1.90 9.31 6.19
N GLN A 123 -3.19 9.13 5.96
CA GLN A 123 -4.02 8.18 6.73
C GLN A 123 -3.49 6.75 6.61
N GLN A 124 -3.09 6.36 5.40
CA GLN A 124 -2.50 5.04 5.16
C GLN A 124 -1.19 4.84 5.94
N GLU A 125 -0.23 5.76 5.83
CA GLU A 125 1.06 5.61 6.50
C GLU A 125 0.98 5.78 8.02
N ALA A 126 0.09 6.66 8.52
CA ALA A 126 -0.18 6.78 9.94
C ALA A 126 -0.80 5.49 10.53
N SER A 127 -1.68 4.83 9.79
CA SER A 127 -2.22 3.53 10.18
C SER A 127 -1.14 2.44 10.20
N ARG A 128 -0.32 2.34 9.14
CA ARG A 128 0.74 1.32 9.03
C ARG A 128 1.85 1.51 10.05
N LYS A 129 2.40 2.71 10.18
CA LYS A 129 3.60 2.99 10.98
C LYS A 129 3.30 3.38 12.42
N LEU A 130 2.17 4.07 12.66
CA LEU A 130 1.85 4.63 13.97
C LEU A 130 0.65 3.93 14.63
N GLY A 131 -0.03 3.02 13.93
CA GLY A 131 -1.22 2.33 14.44
C GLY A 131 -2.42 3.26 14.64
N MET A 132 -2.40 4.46 14.04
CA MET A 132 -3.46 5.46 14.20
C MET A 132 -4.65 5.14 13.29
N SER A 133 -5.87 5.30 13.79
CA SER A 133 -7.07 5.29 12.93
C SER A 133 -7.09 6.52 12.03
N ALA A 134 -7.84 6.47 10.94
CA ALA A 134 -8.05 7.61 10.05
C ALA A 134 -8.59 8.81 10.82
N SER A 135 -9.58 8.60 11.69
CA SER A 135 -10.15 9.67 12.54
C SER A 135 -9.12 10.26 13.51
N ARG A 136 -8.31 9.43 14.17
CA ARG A 136 -7.28 9.93 15.11
C ARG A 136 -6.20 10.71 14.36
N THR A 137 -5.78 10.21 13.20
CA THR A 137 -4.83 10.89 12.31
C THR A 137 -5.32 12.28 11.93
N MET A 138 -6.59 12.41 11.50
CA MET A 138 -7.15 13.70 11.11
C MET A 138 -7.33 14.66 12.28
N GLN A 139 -7.67 14.17 13.48
CA GLN A 139 -7.74 15.01 14.69
C GLN A 139 -6.38 15.58 15.08
N ILE A 140 -5.32 14.76 15.00
CA ILE A 140 -3.94 15.20 15.28
C ILE A 140 -3.49 16.19 14.21
N ALA A 141 -3.71 15.89 12.94
CA ALA A 141 -3.34 16.77 11.84
C ALA A 141 -4.06 18.12 11.90
N GLN A 142 -5.33 18.16 12.31
CA GLN A 142 -6.06 19.41 12.57
C GLN A 142 -5.35 20.26 13.63
N ARG A 143 -4.94 19.67 14.77
CA ARG A 143 -4.20 20.40 15.81
C ARG A 143 -2.85 20.91 15.31
N LEU A 144 -2.11 20.08 14.57
CA LEU A 144 -0.83 20.49 13.98
C LEU A 144 -1.01 21.62 12.96
N TYR A 145 -2.14 21.69 12.26
CA TYR A 145 -2.47 22.76 11.31
C TYR A 145 -2.88 24.06 12.03
N GLU A 146 -3.82 23.98 12.98
CA GLU A 146 -4.30 25.13 13.77
C GLU A 146 -3.19 25.73 14.65
N GLY A 147 -2.28 24.88 15.11
CA GLY A 147 -1.04 25.24 15.75
C GLY A 147 -0.89 24.74 17.17
N VAL A 148 0.35 24.78 17.64
CA VAL A 148 0.75 24.46 19.01
C VAL A 148 1.53 25.63 19.60
N ASP A 149 1.54 25.75 20.93
CA ASP A 149 2.32 26.79 21.61
C ASP A 149 3.82 26.46 21.55
N ILE A 150 4.59 27.30 20.85
CA ILE A 150 6.04 27.22 20.76
C ILE A 150 6.61 28.54 21.24
N GLY A 151 7.09 28.56 22.49
CA GLY A 151 7.75 29.74 23.05
C GLY A 151 6.82 30.93 23.27
N GLY A 152 5.52 30.70 23.50
CA GLY A 152 4.52 31.74 23.72
C GLY A 152 3.76 32.16 22.47
N GLU A 153 4.08 31.59 21.30
CA GLU A 153 3.39 31.86 20.03
C GLU A 153 2.67 30.60 19.51
N THR A 154 1.39 30.75 19.17
CA THR A 154 0.62 29.68 18.50
C THR A 154 1.09 29.54 17.06
N THR A 155 1.72 28.41 16.75
CA THR A 155 2.37 28.18 15.46
C THR A 155 1.79 26.95 14.76
N GLY A 156 1.22 27.15 13.57
CA GLY A 156 0.84 26.05 12.67
C GLY A 156 2.07 25.31 12.15
N LEU A 157 2.15 24.00 12.42
CA LEU A 157 3.30 23.15 12.09
C LEU A 157 3.21 22.50 10.71
N ILE A 158 2.00 22.27 10.19
CA ILE A 158 1.78 21.64 8.89
C ILE A 158 0.83 22.47 8.01
N THR A 159 0.87 22.25 6.70
CA THR A 159 -0.12 22.75 5.75
C THR A 159 -1.49 22.07 5.94
N TYR A 160 -2.52 22.55 5.24
CA TYR A 160 -3.87 22.03 5.36
C TYR A 160 -3.93 20.53 5.05
N MET A 161 -4.52 19.76 5.97
CA MET A 161 -4.45 18.29 5.98
C MET A 161 -5.53 17.59 5.16
N ARG A 162 -6.49 18.33 4.61
CA ARG A 162 -7.48 17.83 3.65
C ARG A 162 -7.04 18.34 2.28
N THR A 163 -6.44 17.46 1.50
CA THR A 163 -5.85 17.78 0.20
C THR A 163 -5.65 16.47 -0.57
N ASP A 164 -5.97 16.51 -1.85
CA ASP A 164 -5.58 15.52 -2.85
C ASP A 164 -4.32 15.96 -3.63
N GLY A 165 -3.80 17.16 -3.34
CA GLY A 165 -2.62 17.74 -3.95
C GLY A 165 -1.31 17.09 -3.48
N VAL A 166 -0.38 16.92 -4.42
CA VAL A 166 1.01 16.45 -4.18
C VAL A 166 2.04 17.53 -4.45
N GLN A 167 1.61 18.75 -4.77
CA GLN A 167 2.49 19.87 -5.09
C GLN A 167 2.91 20.60 -3.81
N MET A 168 4.09 21.21 -3.83
CA MET A 168 4.56 22.09 -2.76
C MET A 168 4.96 23.43 -3.37
N ALA A 169 4.82 24.52 -2.62
CA ALA A 169 5.28 25.83 -3.06
C ALA A 169 6.79 25.80 -3.41
N PRO A 170 7.24 26.53 -4.45
CA PRO A 170 8.64 26.59 -4.84
C PRO A 170 9.57 26.97 -3.68
N GLU A 171 9.17 27.91 -2.82
CA GLU A 171 9.97 28.35 -1.67
C GLU A 171 10.17 27.23 -0.65
N ALA A 172 9.14 26.38 -0.46
CA ALA A 172 9.20 25.22 0.42
C ALA A 172 10.11 24.12 -0.16
N ILE A 173 10.03 23.88 -1.47
CA ILE A 173 10.93 22.96 -2.17
C ILE A 173 12.38 23.40 -2.00
N ASP A 174 12.67 24.69 -2.20
CA ASP A 174 14.02 25.24 -2.04
C ASP A 174 14.53 25.16 -0.61
N ALA A 175 13.67 25.43 0.38
CA ALA A 175 14.01 25.29 1.79
C ALA A 175 14.33 23.84 2.14
N ILE A 176 13.50 22.88 1.72
CA ILE A 176 13.73 21.45 1.91
C ILE A 176 15.04 21.02 1.24
N ARG A 177 15.31 21.46 0.02
CA ARG A 177 16.54 21.11 -0.71
C ARG A 177 17.80 21.65 -0.03
N ARG A 178 17.74 22.85 0.58
CA ARG A 178 18.82 23.38 1.42
C ARG A 178 19.02 22.50 2.65
N GLU A 179 17.94 22.20 3.37
CA GLU A 179 17.96 21.32 4.54
C GLU A 179 18.58 19.95 4.23
N ILE A 180 18.26 19.36 3.07
CA ILE A 180 18.85 18.10 2.63
C ILE A 180 20.36 18.22 2.44
N ARG A 181 20.84 19.29 1.78
CA ARG A 181 22.27 19.52 1.56
C ARG A 181 23.02 19.71 2.88
N ASP A 182 22.43 20.47 3.81
CA ASP A 182 23.05 20.81 5.08
C ASP A 182 23.09 19.61 6.04
N ALA A 183 22.01 18.82 6.10
CA ALA A 183 21.89 17.71 7.05
C ALA A 183 22.43 16.37 6.51
N TYR A 184 22.35 16.10 5.21
CA TYR A 184 22.70 14.80 4.62
C TYR A 184 23.86 14.87 3.61
N GLY A 185 24.15 16.06 3.09
CA GLY A 185 25.23 16.31 2.13
C GLY A 185 24.75 16.45 0.68
N PRO A 186 25.57 17.06 -0.21
CA PRO A 186 25.17 17.42 -1.57
C PRO A 186 24.64 16.26 -2.43
N ARG A 187 25.19 15.04 -2.27
CA ARG A 187 24.78 13.85 -3.05
C ARG A 187 23.31 13.45 -2.80
N TYR A 188 22.76 13.79 -1.63
CA TYR A 188 21.37 13.48 -1.28
C TYR A 188 20.36 14.48 -1.84
N ALA A 189 20.79 15.62 -2.37
CA ALA A 189 19.94 16.58 -3.05
C ALA A 189 20.13 16.46 -4.58
N PRO A 190 19.10 16.08 -5.36
CA PRO A 190 19.20 16.00 -6.82
C PRO A 190 19.46 17.39 -7.41
N SER A 191 20.10 17.46 -8.58
CA SER A 191 20.46 18.73 -9.22
C SER A 191 19.25 19.62 -9.51
N ALA A 192 18.15 19.02 -9.94
CA ALA A 192 16.85 19.67 -10.16
C ALA A 192 15.84 19.33 -9.03
N PRO A 193 14.85 20.20 -8.75
CA PRO A 193 13.74 19.87 -7.87
C PRO A 193 12.92 18.71 -8.43
N ARG A 194 12.29 17.94 -7.55
CA ARG A 194 11.37 16.87 -7.94
C ARG A 194 9.96 17.42 -8.02
N GLU A 195 9.35 17.30 -9.19
CA GLU A 195 7.95 17.63 -9.42
C GLU A 195 7.09 16.38 -9.37
N TYR A 196 5.98 16.47 -8.65
CA TYR A 196 4.97 15.43 -8.55
C TYR A 196 3.67 15.93 -9.17
N LYS A 197 2.97 15.03 -9.88
CA LYS A 197 1.69 15.32 -10.52
C LYS A 197 0.63 14.38 -9.96
N THR A 198 -0.54 14.92 -9.64
CA THR A 198 -1.72 14.13 -9.30
C THR A 198 -2.20 13.39 -10.54
N LYS A 199 -2.75 12.17 -10.35
CA LYS A 199 -3.41 11.41 -11.44
C LYS A 199 -4.89 11.76 -11.59
N ALA A 200 -5.50 12.36 -10.57
CA ALA A 200 -6.92 12.74 -10.59
C ALA A 200 -7.16 13.87 -11.60
N LYS A 201 -8.18 13.71 -12.45
CA LYS A 201 -8.52 14.67 -13.52
C LYS A 201 -9.09 15.99 -12.99
N ASN A 202 -9.75 15.95 -11.84
CA ASN A 202 -10.36 17.11 -11.18
C ASN A 202 -9.99 17.06 -9.69
N ALA A 203 -8.73 17.32 -9.35
CA ALA A 203 -8.35 17.51 -7.96
C ALA A 203 -9.19 18.69 -7.42
N GLN A 204 -10.02 18.44 -6.40
CA GLN A 204 -10.99 19.42 -5.89
C GLN A 204 -10.31 20.70 -5.39
N GLU A 205 -9.03 20.58 -5.01
CA GLU A 205 -8.32 21.60 -4.30
C GLU A 205 -6.92 21.79 -4.91
N ALA A 206 -6.66 23.00 -5.42
CA ALA A 206 -5.31 23.48 -5.74
C ALA A 206 -4.46 23.73 -4.45
N HIS A 207 -4.67 22.90 -3.43
CA HIS A 207 -3.96 22.98 -2.17
C HIS A 207 -2.64 22.22 -2.27
N GLU A 208 -1.66 22.73 -1.54
CA GLU A 208 -0.40 22.05 -1.39
C GLU A 208 -0.58 20.69 -0.71
N ALA A 209 0.40 19.82 -0.90
CA ALA A 209 0.57 18.60 -0.14
C ALA A 209 0.69 18.89 1.36
N ILE A 210 0.43 17.89 2.17
CA ILE A 210 0.63 17.91 3.62
C ILE A 210 2.14 17.85 3.90
N ARG A 211 2.70 18.97 4.34
CA ARG A 211 4.13 19.18 4.63
C ARG A 211 4.32 20.08 5.85
N PRO A 212 5.52 20.14 6.44
CA PRO A 212 5.84 21.17 7.42
C PRO A 212 5.67 22.58 6.83
N THR A 213 5.16 23.52 7.63
CA THR A 213 5.12 24.95 7.27
C THR A 213 6.52 25.55 7.20
N ASP A 214 7.41 25.10 8.08
CA ASP A 214 8.85 25.40 8.08
C ASP A 214 9.63 24.09 8.29
N VAL A 215 10.50 23.76 7.34
CA VAL A 215 11.33 22.54 7.38
C VAL A 215 12.40 22.60 8.49
N LYS A 216 12.81 23.81 8.91
CA LYS A 216 13.81 23.97 9.98
C LYS A 216 13.30 23.52 11.34
N ARG A 217 11.99 23.43 11.52
CA ARG A 217 11.36 22.88 12.73
C ARG A 217 11.54 21.35 12.74
N ARG A 218 12.76 20.89 12.98
CA ARG A 218 13.07 19.46 12.92
C ARG A 218 12.27 18.69 13.98
N PRO A 219 11.85 17.44 13.72
CA PRO A 219 11.06 16.66 14.67
C PRO A 219 11.66 16.58 16.08
N ALA A 220 12.99 16.48 16.18
CA ALA A 220 13.69 16.46 17.47
C ALA A 220 13.56 17.79 18.25
N GLU A 221 13.51 18.93 17.57
CA GLU A 221 13.49 20.26 18.17
C GLU A 221 12.08 20.65 18.63
N VAL A 222 11.05 20.27 17.88
CA VAL A 222 9.66 20.56 18.25
C VAL A 222 9.06 19.56 19.22
N ARG A 223 9.69 18.38 19.42
CA ARG A 223 9.15 17.30 20.25
C ARG A 223 8.77 17.72 21.66
N ARG A 224 9.51 18.67 22.27
CA ARG A 224 9.23 19.18 23.62
C ARG A 224 7.93 19.97 23.76
N TYR A 225 7.35 20.42 22.65
CA TYR A 225 6.10 21.19 22.61
C TYR A 225 4.89 20.34 22.23
N LEU A 226 5.11 19.06 21.94
CA LEU A 226 4.11 18.18 21.35
C LEU A 226 3.79 17.01 22.29
N SER A 227 2.55 16.54 22.26
CA SER A 227 2.25 15.23 22.81
C SER A 227 2.97 14.14 22.01
N ASP A 228 3.10 12.94 22.59
CA ASP A 228 3.79 11.84 21.90
C ASP A 228 3.17 11.46 20.56
N GLU A 229 1.84 11.50 20.45
CA GLU A 229 1.15 11.22 19.19
C GLU A 229 1.31 12.35 18.17
N ASP A 230 1.23 13.61 18.62
CA ASP A 230 1.43 14.77 17.74
C ASP A 230 2.86 14.79 17.19
N ALA A 231 3.86 14.51 18.04
CA ALA A 231 5.26 14.42 17.64
C ALA A 231 5.51 13.29 16.63
N LYS A 232 4.87 12.12 16.81
CA LYS A 232 4.99 11.00 15.87
C LYS A 232 4.38 11.33 14.51
N LEU A 233 3.19 11.92 14.47
CA LEU A 233 2.56 12.28 13.19
C LEU A 233 3.33 13.41 12.49
N TYR A 234 3.79 14.42 13.24
CA TYR A 234 4.61 15.48 12.70
C TYR A 234 5.92 14.95 12.12
N ALA A 235 6.62 14.06 12.85
CA ALA A 235 7.84 13.42 12.36
C ALA A 235 7.59 12.67 11.05
N LEU A 236 6.49 11.93 10.95
CA LEU A 236 6.10 11.21 9.73
C LEU A 236 5.92 12.18 8.55
N ILE A 237 5.16 13.27 8.75
CA ILE A 237 4.91 14.30 7.74
C ILE A 237 6.22 14.96 7.30
N TRP A 238 7.07 15.34 8.25
CA TRP A 238 8.36 15.97 8.00
C TRP A 238 9.27 15.06 7.18
N GLN A 239 9.45 13.81 7.60
CA GLN A 239 10.32 12.85 6.92
C GLN A 239 9.85 12.58 5.49
N ARG A 240 8.54 12.45 5.27
CA ARG A 240 7.96 12.23 3.94
C ARG A 240 8.17 13.42 3.01
N ALA A 241 7.92 14.63 3.49
CA ALA A 241 8.11 15.85 2.71
C ALA A 241 9.59 16.04 2.31
N VAL A 242 10.52 15.84 3.25
CA VAL A 242 11.96 15.95 2.98
C VAL A 242 12.43 14.85 2.03
N ALA A 243 12.07 13.59 2.30
CA ALA A 243 12.42 12.46 1.44
C ALA A 243 11.90 12.63 0.00
N SER A 244 10.74 13.26 -0.21
CA SER A 244 10.19 13.55 -1.54
C SER A 244 11.11 14.41 -2.42
N GLN A 245 12.03 15.18 -1.83
CA GLN A 245 12.99 16.00 -2.57
C GLN A 245 14.41 15.42 -2.55
N MET A 246 14.63 14.24 -1.97
CA MET A 246 15.94 13.58 -1.93
C MET A 246 16.27 12.83 -3.23
N SER A 247 17.55 12.49 -3.40
CA SER A 247 18.02 11.66 -4.51
C SER A 247 17.42 10.25 -4.44
N SER A 248 17.30 9.62 -5.61
CA SER A 248 16.87 8.21 -5.69
C SER A 248 17.86 7.29 -4.99
N ALA A 249 17.36 6.18 -4.45
CA ALA A 249 18.23 5.08 -4.07
C ALA A 249 18.67 4.33 -5.34
N GLU A 250 19.94 3.94 -5.38
CA GLU A 250 20.54 3.19 -6.48
C GLU A 250 20.92 1.80 -5.94
N LEU A 251 20.40 0.77 -6.59
CA LEU A 251 20.65 -0.62 -6.27
C LEU A 251 21.30 -1.30 -7.46
N GLU A 252 22.24 -2.20 -7.21
CA GLU A 252 22.69 -3.18 -8.20
C GLU A 252 21.95 -4.48 -7.91
N GLN A 253 21.04 -4.86 -8.80
CA GLN A 253 20.36 -6.16 -8.74
C GLN A 253 21.14 -7.14 -9.61
N THR A 254 21.49 -8.30 -9.03
CA THR A 254 22.11 -9.41 -9.74
C THR A 254 21.11 -10.56 -9.81
N THR A 255 20.88 -11.05 -11.02
CA THR A 255 20.07 -12.25 -11.28
C THR A 255 20.98 -13.30 -11.90
N ALA A 256 21.03 -14.49 -11.31
CA ALA A 256 21.72 -15.64 -11.85
C ALA A 256 20.71 -16.72 -12.25
N ASP A 257 20.75 -17.12 -13.51
CA ASP A 257 20.05 -18.31 -13.99
C ASP A 257 21.01 -19.51 -13.87
N ILE A 258 20.54 -20.55 -13.22
CA ILE A 258 21.33 -21.72 -12.83
C ILE A 258 20.65 -22.94 -13.41
N GLU A 259 21.40 -23.81 -14.06
CA GLU A 259 20.89 -25.04 -14.65
C GLU A 259 21.45 -26.27 -13.95
N THR A 260 20.64 -27.31 -13.88
CA THR A 260 21.06 -28.65 -13.47
C THR A 260 20.38 -29.68 -14.35
N ARG A 261 21.11 -30.74 -14.71
CA ARG A 261 20.53 -31.90 -15.40
C ARG A 261 20.13 -32.92 -14.35
N GLY A 262 18.82 -33.18 -14.25
CA GLY A 262 18.28 -34.14 -13.31
C GLY A 262 18.68 -35.58 -13.65
N ARG A 263 18.59 -36.45 -12.66
CA ARG A 263 18.84 -37.91 -12.79
C ARG A 263 17.87 -38.59 -13.76
N ASP A 264 16.73 -37.97 -14.01
CA ASP A 264 15.72 -38.33 -15.00
C ASP A 264 16.07 -37.88 -16.43
N GLY A 265 17.19 -37.19 -16.61
CA GLY A 265 17.68 -36.69 -17.89
C GLY A 265 17.11 -35.33 -18.32
N VAL A 266 16.19 -34.76 -17.53
CA VAL A 266 15.52 -33.47 -17.80
C VAL A 266 16.39 -32.30 -17.30
N THR A 267 16.40 -31.18 -18.01
CA THR A 267 17.06 -29.95 -17.56
C THR A 267 16.12 -29.14 -16.67
N TYR A 268 16.60 -28.72 -15.51
CA TYR A 268 15.89 -27.88 -14.55
C TYR A 268 16.56 -26.51 -14.47
N GLY A 269 15.78 -25.45 -14.63
CA GLY A 269 16.23 -24.07 -14.52
C GLY A 269 15.83 -23.48 -13.18
N LEU A 270 16.80 -22.98 -12.44
CA LEU A 270 16.64 -22.28 -11.17
C LEU A 270 17.10 -20.82 -11.33
N ARG A 271 16.59 -19.94 -10.47
CA ARG A 271 16.99 -18.54 -10.44
C ARG A 271 17.35 -18.11 -9.03
N ALA A 272 18.47 -17.44 -8.90
CA ALA A 272 18.86 -16.72 -7.70
C ALA A 272 18.86 -15.21 -8.01
N THR A 273 18.26 -14.43 -7.12
CA THR A 273 18.26 -12.97 -7.21
C THR A 273 18.85 -12.41 -5.93
N GLY A 274 19.61 -11.32 -6.05
CA GLY A 274 19.99 -10.52 -4.90
C GLY A 274 20.23 -9.08 -5.29
N SER A 275 20.23 -8.19 -4.31
CA SER A 275 20.52 -6.77 -4.54
C SER A 275 21.49 -6.20 -3.52
N VAL A 276 22.23 -5.18 -3.96
CA VAL A 276 23.12 -4.38 -3.11
C VAL A 276 22.76 -2.92 -3.27
N VAL A 277 22.52 -2.24 -2.16
CA VAL A 277 22.34 -0.78 -2.14
C VAL A 277 23.69 -0.12 -2.42
N ILE A 278 23.81 0.51 -3.59
CA ILE A 278 24.98 1.30 -4.01
C ILE A 278 24.89 2.72 -3.45
N PHE A 279 23.66 3.23 -3.34
CA PHE A 279 23.36 4.51 -2.73
C PHE A 279 21.97 4.46 -2.10
N ASP A 280 21.86 4.77 -0.81
CA ASP A 280 20.62 4.70 -0.04
C ASP A 280 19.65 5.85 -0.38
N GLY A 281 20.16 7.00 -0.85
CA GLY A 281 19.32 8.12 -1.28
C GLY A 281 18.27 8.48 -0.23
N PHE A 282 17.01 8.59 -0.65
CA PHE A 282 15.88 8.89 0.24
C PHE A 282 15.60 7.81 1.31
N LEU A 283 16.02 6.55 1.09
CA LEU A 283 15.79 5.44 2.04
C LEU A 283 16.51 5.69 3.38
N LYS A 284 17.56 6.51 3.37
CA LYS A 284 18.24 6.98 4.59
C LYS A 284 17.29 7.67 5.58
N LEU A 285 16.24 8.32 5.07
CA LEU A 285 15.30 9.08 5.86
C LEU A 285 13.91 8.44 5.94
N TYR A 286 13.42 7.87 4.83
CA TYR A 286 12.05 7.40 4.75
C TYR A 286 11.92 6.16 3.86
N GLU A 287 11.28 5.13 4.40
CA GLU A 287 10.76 3.99 3.66
C GLU A 287 9.25 3.87 3.88
N GLU A 288 8.45 3.54 2.88
CA GLU A 288 7.02 3.30 3.08
C GLU A 288 6.74 2.09 3.95
N GLY A 289 5.72 2.19 4.78
CA GLY A 289 5.18 1.02 5.46
C GLY A 289 4.57 0.07 4.42
N ARG A 290 4.78 -1.23 4.59
CA ARG A 290 4.03 -2.23 3.83
C ARG A 290 2.76 -2.57 4.59
N ASP A 291 1.69 -2.83 3.86
CA ASP A 291 0.51 -3.43 4.48
C ASP A 291 0.92 -4.78 5.05
N GLU A 292 0.71 -5.00 6.35
CA GLU A 292 0.84 -6.34 6.93
C GLU A 292 -0.02 -7.27 6.06
N LYS A 293 0.55 -8.31 5.45
CA LYS A 293 -0.28 -9.42 4.98
C LYS A 293 -0.63 -10.19 6.26
N TYR A 294 -1.86 -10.01 6.77
CA TYR A 294 -2.30 -10.80 7.92
C TYR A 294 -2.38 -12.26 7.45
N ASN A 295 -1.37 -13.05 7.82
CA ASN A 295 -1.38 -14.47 7.60
C ASN A 295 -1.88 -15.15 8.89
N PRO A 296 -3.05 -15.81 8.91
CA PRO A 296 -3.54 -16.53 10.10
C PRO A 296 -2.68 -17.74 10.46
N VAL A 297 -1.71 -18.09 9.61
CA VAL A 297 -0.76 -19.18 9.75
C VAL A 297 0.63 -18.57 9.55
N ASP A 298 1.60 -18.89 10.39
CA ASP A 298 2.96 -18.32 10.43
C ASP A 298 3.79 -18.59 9.15
N HIS A 299 3.33 -18.11 7.99
CA HIS A 299 4.06 -18.12 6.74
C HIS A 299 4.43 -16.69 6.37
N VAL A 300 5.68 -16.36 6.67
CA VAL A 300 6.39 -15.21 6.10
C VAL A 300 6.20 -15.28 4.59
N THR A 301 5.61 -14.25 3.98
CA THR A 301 5.60 -14.18 2.52
C THR A 301 7.03 -13.99 2.01
N GLU A 302 7.63 -15.08 1.53
CA GLU A 302 9.03 -15.19 1.12
C GLU A 302 9.40 -14.28 -0.08
N GLU A 303 8.42 -13.74 -0.81
CA GLU A 303 8.65 -12.83 -1.94
C GLU A 303 9.44 -11.56 -1.55
N ASP A 304 9.31 -11.10 -0.30
CA ASP A 304 9.91 -9.84 0.15
C ASP A 304 11.36 -9.98 0.63
N ASP A 305 11.82 -11.20 0.88
CA ASP A 305 13.13 -11.49 1.46
C ASP A 305 14.15 -11.97 0.40
N GLU A 306 13.71 -12.23 -0.85
CA GLU A 306 14.63 -12.59 -1.94
C GLU A 306 15.38 -11.37 -2.49
N ASP A 307 14.70 -10.23 -2.68
CA ASP A 307 15.33 -9.02 -3.23
C ASP A 307 16.27 -8.32 -2.23
N SER A 308 16.09 -8.51 -0.92
CA SER A 308 16.94 -7.91 0.14
C SER A 308 18.23 -8.69 0.39
N ARG A 309 18.31 -9.94 -0.10
CA ARG A 309 19.48 -10.81 0.10
C ARG A 309 20.61 -10.38 -0.82
N ARG A 310 21.83 -10.43 -0.31
CA ARG A 310 23.03 -10.28 -1.13
C ARG A 310 23.29 -11.60 -1.84
N LEU A 311 23.46 -11.52 -3.16
CA LEU A 311 23.99 -12.65 -3.93
C LEU A 311 25.52 -12.54 -3.95
N PRO A 312 26.27 -13.63 -3.71
CA PRO A 312 27.72 -13.61 -3.90
C PRO A 312 28.06 -13.35 -5.37
N ALA A 313 29.32 -13.00 -5.64
CA ALA A 313 29.76 -12.80 -7.02
C ALA A 313 29.74 -14.15 -7.77
N LEU A 314 29.00 -14.20 -8.88
CA LEU A 314 28.88 -15.36 -9.76
C LEU A 314 29.29 -14.98 -11.18
N ALA A 315 29.90 -15.92 -11.90
CA ALA A 315 30.26 -15.81 -13.31
C ALA A 315 29.58 -16.91 -14.14
N LEU A 316 29.43 -16.64 -15.45
CA LEU A 316 28.96 -17.63 -16.41
C LEU A 316 29.87 -18.87 -16.37
N GLY A 317 29.26 -20.05 -16.23
CA GLY A 317 29.95 -21.32 -16.18
C GLY A 317 30.45 -21.73 -14.79
N ASP A 318 30.23 -20.92 -13.75
CA ASP A 318 30.58 -21.31 -12.38
C ASP A 318 29.84 -22.58 -11.96
N ASP A 319 30.59 -23.53 -11.40
CA ASP A 319 30.03 -24.72 -10.77
C ASP A 319 29.60 -24.41 -9.33
N LEU A 320 28.37 -24.79 -9.00
CA LEU A 320 27.78 -24.65 -7.69
C LEU A 320 27.53 -26.04 -7.09
N ARG A 321 27.99 -26.24 -5.85
CA ARG A 321 27.77 -27.49 -5.12
C ARG A 321 26.40 -27.47 -4.47
N ASN A 322 25.62 -28.53 -4.66
CA ASN A 322 24.37 -28.71 -3.95
C ASN A 322 24.63 -28.94 -2.44
N GLU A 323 24.00 -28.16 -1.58
CA GLU A 323 24.00 -28.38 -0.13
C GLU A 323 22.68 -29.05 0.28
N THR A 324 21.55 -28.42 -0.03
CA THR A 324 20.21 -28.97 0.21
C THR A 324 19.24 -28.59 -0.90
N VAL A 325 18.19 -29.40 -1.07
CA VAL A 325 17.01 -29.06 -1.87
C VAL A 325 15.77 -29.22 -1.00
N GLU A 326 14.99 -28.16 -0.88
CA GLU A 326 13.77 -28.13 -0.10
C GLU A 326 12.56 -28.01 -1.02
N ALA A 327 11.58 -28.89 -0.81
CA ALA A 327 10.26 -28.78 -1.39
C ALA A 327 9.33 -28.21 -0.32
N LYS A 328 8.81 -27.01 -0.55
CA LYS A 328 7.93 -26.31 0.39
C LYS A 328 6.50 -26.37 -0.13
N GLN A 329 5.61 -26.91 0.69
CA GLN A 329 4.17 -26.89 0.45
C GLN A 329 3.61 -25.52 0.76
N HIS A 330 2.72 -25.06 -0.10
CA HIS A 330 1.99 -23.82 0.06
C HIS A 330 0.52 -24.02 -0.28
N PHE A 331 -0.29 -23.07 0.19
CA PHE A 331 -1.68 -22.95 -0.23
C PHE A 331 -1.92 -21.54 -0.73
N THR A 332 -2.75 -21.40 -1.75
CA THR A 332 -3.26 -20.07 -2.11
C THR A 332 -4.05 -19.51 -0.93
N GLU A 333 -4.00 -18.19 -0.77
CA GLU A 333 -4.74 -17.48 0.27
C GLU A 333 -5.79 -16.58 -0.37
N PRO A 334 -6.94 -16.37 0.31
CA PRO A 334 -7.88 -15.36 -0.13
C PRO A 334 -7.27 -13.96 -0.05
N PRO A 335 -7.82 -12.98 -0.76
CA PRO A 335 -7.40 -11.59 -0.58
C PRO A 335 -7.59 -11.17 0.89
N PRO A 336 -6.64 -10.42 1.48
CA PRO A 336 -6.73 -10.07 2.89
C PRO A 336 -7.90 -9.12 3.13
N ARG A 337 -8.50 -9.19 4.32
CA ARG A 337 -9.46 -8.18 4.78
C ARG A 337 -8.86 -6.77 4.71
N TYR A 338 -9.72 -5.79 4.46
CA TYR A 338 -9.28 -4.40 4.49
C TYR A 338 -8.84 -3.98 5.90
N SER A 339 -7.74 -3.25 5.99
CA SER A 339 -7.48 -2.35 7.10
C SER A 339 -8.11 -0.99 6.78
N GLU A 340 -8.12 -0.05 7.73
CA GLU A 340 -8.52 1.33 7.42
C GLU A 340 -7.66 1.90 6.27
N ALA A 341 -6.35 1.65 6.28
CA ALA A 341 -5.43 2.08 5.21
C ALA A 341 -5.81 1.51 3.83
N THR A 342 -5.97 0.19 3.73
CA THR A 342 -6.26 -0.42 2.42
C THR A 342 -7.67 -0.13 1.93
N LEU A 343 -8.63 0.16 2.84
CA LEU A 343 -9.95 0.63 2.44
C LEU A 343 -9.90 2.07 1.90
N VAL A 344 -9.21 3.00 2.59
CA VAL A 344 -9.05 4.38 2.11
C VAL A 344 -8.37 4.39 0.73
N LYS A 345 -7.30 3.60 0.56
CA LYS A 345 -6.66 3.41 -0.74
C LYS A 345 -7.63 2.93 -1.81
N LYS A 346 -8.44 1.91 -1.50
CA LYS A 346 -9.40 1.36 -2.46
C LYS A 346 -10.51 2.35 -2.81
N MET A 347 -10.99 3.11 -1.82
CA MET A 347 -11.97 4.17 -2.02
C MET A 347 -11.41 5.27 -2.95
N GLU A 348 -10.17 5.72 -2.72
CA GLU A 348 -9.47 6.68 -3.58
C GLU A 348 -9.28 6.16 -5.01
N GLU A 349 -8.83 4.91 -5.19
CA GLU A 349 -8.67 4.27 -6.50
C GLU A 349 -9.98 4.20 -7.30
N LEU A 350 -11.11 4.03 -6.61
CA LEU A 350 -12.44 3.97 -7.21
C LEU A 350 -13.13 5.34 -7.31
N GLY A 351 -12.48 6.44 -6.89
CA GLY A 351 -13.09 7.77 -6.88
C GLY A 351 -14.23 7.95 -5.87
N ILE A 352 -14.34 7.05 -4.88
CA ILE A 352 -15.39 7.04 -3.86
C ILE A 352 -14.92 7.84 -2.65
N GLY A 353 -15.67 8.88 -2.30
CA GLY A 353 -15.30 9.78 -1.21
C GLY A 353 -14.16 10.73 -1.58
N ARG A 354 -13.80 11.58 -0.64
CA ARG A 354 -12.82 12.67 -0.78
C ARG A 354 -11.98 12.79 0.51
N PRO A 355 -10.86 13.54 0.49
CA PRO A 355 -10.07 13.84 1.69
C PRO A 355 -10.90 14.20 2.94
N SER A 356 -11.98 14.94 2.74
CA SER A 356 -12.91 15.36 3.80
C SER A 356 -13.82 14.25 4.33
N THR A 357 -14.00 13.15 3.60
CA THR A 357 -14.99 12.11 3.91
C THR A 357 -14.43 10.74 4.27
N TYR A 358 -13.14 10.46 4.04
CA TYR A 358 -12.56 9.13 4.34
C TYR A 358 -12.71 8.74 5.82
N ALA A 359 -12.21 9.59 6.72
CA ALA A 359 -12.24 9.32 8.16
C ALA A 359 -13.68 9.28 8.70
N SER A 360 -14.55 10.19 8.28
CA SER A 360 -15.94 10.22 8.72
C SER A 360 -16.74 9.02 8.22
N THR A 361 -16.45 8.52 7.01
CA THR A 361 -17.07 7.30 6.48
C THR A 361 -16.71 6.08 7.35
N LEU A 362 -15.42 5.87 7.63
CA LEU A 362 -14.96 4.78 8.49
C LEU A 362 -15.54 4.85 9.91
N ALA A 363 -15.55 6.05 10.50
CA ALA A 363 -16.14 6.28 11.82
C ALA A 363 -17.62 5.88 11.84
N VAL A 364 -18.40 6.33 10.84
CA VAL A 364 -19.83 6.02 10.78
C VAL A 364 -20.10 4.52 10.60
N LEU A 365 -19.29 3.80 9.82
CA LEU A 365 -19.47 2.34 9.69
C LEU A 365 -19.28 1.61 11.01
N ARG A 366 -18.31 2.05 11.82
CA ARG A 366 -18.06 1.52 13.16
C ARG A 366 -19.14 1.94 14.16
N ASP A 367 -19.48 3.22 14.23
CA ASP A 367 -20.45 3.77 15.19
C ASP A 367 -21.87 3.20 14.97
N ARG A 368 -22.16 2.73 13.74
CA ARG A 368 -23.42 2.06 13.40
C ARG A 368 -23.36 0.54 13.58
N GLU A 369 -22.23 0.00 14.01
CA GLU A 369 -21.99 -1.44 14.21
C GLU A 369 -22.25 -2.23 12.93
N TYR A 370 -21.88 -1.66 11.78
CA TYR A 370 -21.88 -2.40 10.50
C TYR A 370 -20.57 -3.16 10.31
N VAL A 371 -19.50 -2.68 10.93
CA VAL A 371 -18.18 -3.31 10.92
C VAL A 371 -17.57 -3.21 12.30
N ARG A 372 -16.74 -4.19 12.64
CA ARG A 372 -15.86 -4.15 13.80
C ARG A 372 -14.40 -4.23 13.36
N LEU A 373 -13.51 -3.75 14.23
CA LEU A 373 -12.08 -3.90 14.06
C LEU A 373 -11.60 -5.14 14.81
N GLU A 374 -11.00 -6.08 14.09
CA GLU A 374 -10.35 -7.25 14.65
C GLU A 374 -8.91 -7.30 14.13
N LYS A 375 -7.91 -7.25 15.03
CA LYS A 375 -6.48 -7.22 14.65
C LYS A 375 -6.17 -6.20 13.54
N LYS A 376 -6.68 -4.98 13.68
CA LYS A 376 -6.58 -3.86 12.70
C LYS A 376 -7.25 -4.15 11.34
N ARG A 377 -8.11 -5.15 11.23
CA ARG A 377 -8.91 -5.48 10.04
C ARG A 377 -10.37 -5.17 10.25
N LEU A 378 -11.01 -4.67 9.20
CA LEU A 378 -12.44 -4.43 9.15
C LEU A 378 -13.15 -5.75 8.84
N VAL A 379 -13.96 -6.21 9.79
CA VAL A 379 -14.80 -7.40 9.64
C VAL A 379 -16.25 -6.91 9.56
N PRO A 380 -17.01 -7.25 8.51
CA PRO A 380 -18.41 -6.86 8.44
C PRO A 380 -19.23 -7.68 9.42
N GLU A 381 -20.08 -7.00 10.20
CA GLU A 381 -21.06 -7.63 11.08
C GLU A 381 -22.25 -8.16 10.26
N ASP A 382 -23.01 -9.11 10.81
CA ASP A 382 -24.20 -9.68 10.16
C ASP A 382 -25.17 -8.59 9.69
N LYS A 383 -25.35 -7.56 10.53
CA LYS A 383 -26.18 -6.39 10.21
C LYS A 383 -25.63 -5.61 9.02
N GLY A 384 -24.31 -5.44 8.91
CA GLY A 384 -23.69 -4.78 7.77
C GLY A 384 -23.87 -5.56 6.47
N ARG A 385 -23.73 -6.89 6.53
CA ARG A 385 -23.98 -7.79 5.39
C ARG A 385 -25.44 -7.74 4.95
N LEU A 386 -26.37 -7.79 5.90
CA LEU A 386 -27.80 -7.75 5.62
C LEU A 386 -28.24 -6.43 4.96
N VAL A 387 -27.72 -5.30 5.47
CA VAL A 387 -27.95 -3.98 4.85
C VAL A 387 -27.38 -3.93 3.44
N THR A 388 -26.17 -4.46 3.23
CA THR A 388 -25.54 -4.51 1.90
C THR A 388 -26.37 -5.34 0.92
N ALA A 389 -26.72 -6.57 1.28
CA ALA A 389 -27.52 -7.45 0.44
C ALA A 389 -28.90 -6.86 0.09
N PHE A 390 -29.54 -6.18 1.05
CA PHE A 390 -30.79 -5.47 0.82
C PHE A 390 -30.63 -4.31 -0.17
N LEU A 391 -29.60 -3.49 0.00
CA LEU A 391 -29.35 -2.36 -0.90
C LEU A 391 -28.96 -2.83 -2.31
N GLU A 392 -28.19 -3.91 -2.45
CA GLU A 392 -27.88 -4.50 -3.75
C GLU A 392 -29.12 -5.04 -4.46
N SER A 393 -30.05 -5.65 -3.71
CA SER A 393 -31.26 -6.26 -4.27
C SER A 393 -32.30 -5.23 -4.70
N PHE A 394 -32.49 -4.16 -3.94
CA PHE A 394 -33.59 -3.21 -4.14
C PHE A 394 -33.15 -1.82 -4.61
N PHE A 395 -31.88 -1.46 -4.42
CA PHE A 395 -31.34 -0.11 -4.64
C PHE A 395 -29.98 -0.13 -5.36
N LYS A 396 -29.76 -1.13 -6.24
CA LYS A 396 -28.47 -1.41 -6.90
C LYS A 396 -27.74 -0.16 -7.40
N ARG A 397 -28.44 0.72 -8.15
CA ARG A 397 -27.90 1.97 -8.70
C ARG A 397 -27.21 2.84 -7.64
N TYR A 398 -27.74 2.91 -6.42
CA TYR A 398 -27.21 3.76 -5.35
C TYR A 398 -25.99 3.18 -4.62
N VAL A 399 -25.71 1.89 -4.81
CA VAL A 399 -24.56 1.20 -4.21
C VAL A 399 -23.55 0.71 -5.24
N GLU A 400 -23.74 1.05 -6.51
CA GLU A 400 -22.76 0.84 -7.57
C GLU A 400 -21.57 1.79 -7.40
N TYR A 401 -20.36 1.24 -7.57
CA TYR A 401 -19.10 1.97 -7.42
C TYR A 401 -19.05 3.16 -8.39
N ASP A 402 -19.31 2.91 -9.67
CA ASP A 402 -19.27 3.92 -10.74
C ASP A 402 -20.29 5.03 -10.50
N PHE A 403 -21.53 4.70 -10.10
CA PHE A 403 -22.55 5.72 -9.82
C PHE A 403 -22.11 6.69 -8.71
N THR A 404 -21.44 6.17 -7.68
CA THR A 404 -20.96 7.00 -6.58
C THR A 404 -19.77 7.85 -7.00
N ALA A 405 -18.84 7.28 -7.77
CA ALA A 405 -17.70 8.00 -8.34
C ALA A 405 -18.15 9.14 -9.29
N ASP A 406 -19.08 8.85 -10.20
CA ASP A 406 -19.67 9.81 -11.14
C ASP A 406 -20.34 10.97 -10.42
N LEU A 407 -21.00 10.70 -9.28
CA LEU A 407 -21.65 11.76 -8.51
C LEU A 407 -20.62 12.65 -7.82
N GLU A 408 -19.51 12.09 -7.34
CA GLU A 408 -18.42 12.89 -6.82
C GLU A 408 -17.76 13.74 -7.93
N GLU A 409 -17.54 13.18 -9.12
CA GLU A 409 -17.02 13.96 -10.27
C GLU A 409 -17.96 15.12 -10.65
N LYS A 410 -19.28 14.91 -10.61
CA LYS A 410 -20.26 16.00 -10.82
C LYS A 410 -20.15 17.09 -9.75
N LEU A 411 -19.84 16.73 -8.51
CA LEU A 411 -19.60 17.72 -7.45
C LEU A 411 -18.34 18.54 -7.72
N ASP A 412 -17.28 17.90 -8.24
CA ASP A 412 -16.06 18.59 -8.66
C ASP A 412 -16.32 19.57 -9.81
N LEU A 413 -17.11 19.15 -10.80
CA LEU A 413 -17.50 20.02 -11.91
C LEU A 413 -18.38 21.20 -11.46
N ILE A 414 -19.19 21.02 -10.41
CA ILE A 414 -19.95 22.12 -9.80
C ILE A 414 -18.99 23.11 -9.12
N SER A 415 -17.99 22.65 -8.36
CA SER A 415 -17.03 23.55 -7.72
C SER A 415 -16.16 24.31 -8.73
N ASP A 416 -15.94 23.71 -9.91
CA ASP A 416 -15.22 24.31 -11.03
C ASP A 416 -16.07 25.25 -11.91
N ASP A 417 -17.34 25.51 -11.54
CA ASP A 417 -18.30 26.30 -12.33
C ASP A 417 -18.56 25.72 -13.75
N LYS A 418 -18.40 24.39 -13.91
CA LYS A 418 -18.63 23.65 -15.16
C LYS A 418 -20.00 22.97 -15.21
N LEU A 419 -20.70 22.85 -14.07
CA LEU A 419 -22.05 22.27 -13.97
C LEU A 419 -22.93 23.03 -12.98
N GLU A 420 -24.20 23.19 -13.34
CA GLU A 420 -25.21 23.81 -12.47
C GLU A 420 -25.74 22.82 -11.41
N TRP A 421 -25.52 23.14 -10.13
CA TRP A 421 -25.86 22.25 -9.02
C TRP A 421 -27.35 21.87 -8.96
N LYS A 422 -28.25 22.79 -9.35
CA LYS A 422 -29.70 22.53 -9.38
C LYS A 422 -30.08 21.52 -10.45
N ASP A 423 -29.38 21.49 -11.58
CA ASP A 423 -29.64 20.53 -12.65
C ASP A 423 -29.17 19.13 -12.26
N VAL A 424 -28.02 19.03 -11.59
CA VAL A 424 -27.54 17.77 -11.00
C VAL A 424 -28.53 17.24 -9.96
N LEU A 425 -29.03 18.07 -9.05
CA LEU A 425 -30.04 17.65 -8.07
C LEU A 425 -31.36 17.21 -8.72
N ARG A 426 -31.87 17.95 -9.72
CA ARG A 426 -33.09 17.58 -10.45
C ARG A 426 -32.92 16.25 -11.18
N SER A 427 -31.76 16.02 -11.79
CA SER A 427 -31.45 14.79 -12.51
C SER A 427 -31.25 13.60 -11.57
N PHE A 428 -30.70 13.84 -10.39
CA PHE A 428 -30.55 12.82 -9.36
C PHE A 428 -31.88 12.38 -8.74
N TRP A 429 -32.85 13.30 -8.59
CA TRP A 429 -34.12 13.01 -7.94
C TRP A 429 -35.16 12.32 -8.85
N ARG A 430 -35.00 12.44 -10.17
CA ARG A 430 -35.78 11.69 -11.16
C ARG A 430 -35.32 10.24 -11.22
#